data_AF-A0AA35EDU6-F1
#
_entry.id   AF-A0AA35EDU6-F1
#
_cell.length_a   1.000
_cell.length_b   1.000
_cell.length_c   1.000
_cell.angle_alpha   90.00
_cell.angle_beta   90.00
_cell.angle_gamma   90.00
#
_symmetry.space_group_name_H-M   'P 1'
#
loop_
_entity.id
_entity.type
_entity.pdbx_description
1 polymer ?
#
loop_
_entity_poly.entity_id
_entity_poly.type
_entity_poly.pdbx_seq_one_letter_code
_entity_poly.pdbx_strand_id
1 'polypeptide(L)'
;MIEKCKALTANQNTDLPEPASPDDVNEVNSRKAGCTEPEQKTDQSAKIDLPDPDLTRLFKNRARDGDIIKKCKIMLVAGVPPGKVALLLRLPLERVIELYNSSYNPRCRRFANPNNGRLIITMWHEGAMLADICQALGLPLFTVVMSLRGDGVTNAAMAPRMPEYDDPLYVEYRQVVARKAASKSRPIQINPVRRVRKSQQTTTASQTATA
;
A
#
# COMPACT_ATOMS: atom_id res chain seq x y z
N MET A 1 -56.55 27.45 -12.35
CA MET A 1 -57.18 26.89 -11.12
C MET A 1 -56.10 26.21 -10.31
N ILE A 2 -56.18 26.26 -8.98
CA ILE A 2 -55.24 25.58 -8.07
C ILE A 2 -56.10 24.75 -7.12
N GLU A 3 -55.94 23.43 -7.15
CA GLU A 3 -56.54 22.56 -6.14
C GLU A 3 -55.65 22.51 -4.88
N LYS A 4 -56.29 22.24 -3.73
CA LYS A 4 -55.80 22.67 -2.43
C LYS A 4 -56.19 21.65 -1.36
N CYS A 5 -55.44 21.66 -0.25
CA CYS A 5 -55.56 20.76 0.90
C CYS A 5 -54.97 19.35 0.63
N LYS A 6 -54.48 18.63 1.64
CA LYS A 6 -54.67 18.80 3.08
C LYS A 6 -53.35 18.58 3.85
N ALA A 7 -53.05 19.44 4.82
CA ALA A 7 -51.90 19.31 5.71
C ALA A 7 -52.36 18.99 7.14
N LEU A 8 -51.47 18.38 7.94
CA LEU A 8 -51.55 18.19 9.39
C LEU A 8 -50.14 18.35 9.98
N THR A 9 -50.04 18.79 11.23
CA THR A 9 -48.80 19.32 11.85
C THR A 9 -48.86 19.15 13.39
N ALA A 10 -47.79 19.51 14.12
CA ALA A 10 -47.58 19.45 15.58
C ALA A 10 -47.17 18.07 16.14
N ASN A 11 -46.33 17.92 17.17
CA ASN A 11 -45.42 18.82 17.94
C ASN A 11 -44.29 17.94 18.58
N GLN A 12 -43.02 18.38 18.73
CA GLN A 12 -42.43 19.09 19.89
C GLN A 12 -42.72 18.48 21.29
N ASN A 13 -41.77 18.14 22.19
CA ASN A 13 -40.26 18.13 22.18
C ASN A 13 -39.74 16.78 22.82
N THR A 14 -38.78 16.59 23.78
CA THR A 14 -37.93 17.43 24.66
C THR A 14 -36.78 16.60 25.33
N ASP A 15 -35.59 17.20 25.50
CA ASP A 15 -34.49 17.02 26.51
C ASP A 15 -33.67 15.72 26.78
N LEU A 16 -32.46 15.97 27.31
CA LEU A 16 -31.30 15.10 27.69
C LEU A 16 -31.24 14.87 29.25
N PRO A 17 -30.25 14.20 29.92
CA PRO A 17 -28.91 13.70 29.51
C PRO A 17 -28.47 12.30 30.05
N GLU A 18 -27.18 11.94 29.81
CA GLU A 18 -26.37 10.92 30.53
C GLU A 18 -25.99 11.37 31.98
N PRO A 19 -25.20 10.64 32.83
CA PRO A 19 -24.59 9.30 32.72
C PRO A 19 -24.75 8.37 33.96
N ALA A 20 -24.35 7.08 33.89
CA ALA A 20 -23.80 6.29 35.02
C ALA A 20 -23.27 4.89 34.62
N SER A 21 -22.46 4.30 35.51
CA SER A 21 -21.90 2.93 35.53
C SER A 21 -21.46 2.63 36.98
N PRO A 22 -21.13 1.40 37.44
CA PRO A 22 -21.58 0.05 37.09
C PRO A 22 -22.30 -0.63 38.30
N ASP A 23 -22.28 -1.99 38.34
CA ASP A 23 -22.28 -2.89 39.51
C ASP A 23 -23.50 -3.77 39.88
N ASP A 24 -23.19 -5.09 39.87
CA ASP A 24 -23.71 -6.23 40.65
C ASP A 24 -25.16 -6.77 40.51
N VAL A 25 -25.31 -7.99 41.06
CA VAL A 25 -26.44 -8.95 41.12
C VAL A 25 -27.02 -9.42 39.77
N ASN A 26 -26.76 -10.64 39.27
CA ASN A 26 -26.83 -12.00 39.85
C ASN A 26 -28.27 -12.48 40.14
N GLU A 27 -28.92 -13.08 39.14
CA GLU A 27 -30.03 -14.01 39.36
C GLU A 27 -29.82 -15.31 38.56
N VAL A 28 -29.93 -16.44 39.26
CA VAL A 28 -29.62 -17.79 38.77
C VAL A 28 -30.91 -18.55 38.43
N ASN A 29 -30.97 -19.23 37.28
CA ASN A 29 -31.84 -20.40 37.18
C ASN A 29 -31.26 -21.58 36.37
N SER A 30 -30.40 -22.31 37.07
CA SER A 30 -30.24 -23.77 37.04
C SER A 30 -31.14 -24.60 36.10
N ARG A 31 -30.50 -25.39 35.23
CA ARG A 31 -30.90 -26.80 35.04
C ARG A 31 -29.69 -27.71 35.20
N LYS A 32 -29.73 -28.56 36.23
CA LYS A 32 -28.63 -29.41 36.67
C LYS A 32 -28.92 -30.87 36.31
N ALA A 33 -28.00 -31.51 35.60
CA ALA A 33 -27.86 -32.96 35.55
C ALA A 33 -26.35 -33.29 35.50
N GLY A 34 -25.79 -34.12 36.37
CA GLY A 34 -26.41 -34.77 37.53
C GLY A 34 -25.93 -36.20 37.76
N CYS A 35 -24.63 -36.44 37.82
CA CYS A 35 -24.09 -37.69 38.35
C CYS A 35 -22.84 -37.41 39.19
N THR A 36 -22.67 -38.18 40.26
CA THR A 36 -21.75 -37.95 41.38
C THR A 36 -20.31 -38.40 41.09
N GLU A 37 -19.35 -37.76 41.76
CA GLU A 37 -18.04 -38.35 42.05
C GLU A 37 -18.17 -39.65 42.86
N PRO A 38 -17.11 -40.48 42.85
CA PRO A 38 -16.26 -40.48 44.04
C PRO A 38 -14.80 -40.11 43.72
N GLU A 39 -14.14 -39.43 44.66
CA GLU A 39 -12.68 -39.25 44.60
C GLU A 39 -11.96 -40.61 44.61
N GLN A 40 -11.14 -40.86 43.59
CA GLN A 40 -10.05 -41.83 43.68
C GLN A 40 -8.78 -41.20 43.13
N LYS A 41 -7.81 -40.98 44.03
CA LYS A 41 -6.42 -40.70 43.67
C LYS A 41 -5.84 -41.91 42.91
N THR A 42 -5.63 -41.76 41.61
CA THR A 42 -4.75 -42.63 40.84
C THR A 42 -3.88 -41.80 39.91
N ASP A 43 -2.60 -42.15 39.87
CA ASP A 43 -1.50 -41.39 39.32
C ASP A 43 -1.52 -41.09 37.80
N GLN A 44 -0.73 -40.08 37.44
CA GLN A 44 0.00 -39.98 36.17
C GLN A 44 -0.84 -40.01 34.88
N SER A 45 -1.61 -38.94 34.65
CA SER A 45 -1.92 -38.50 33.28
C SER A 45 -0.62 -38.07 32.57
N ALA A 46 0.05 -39.03 31.94
CA ALA A 46 1.35 -38.81 31.32
C ALA A 46 1.29 -37.68 30.28
N LYS A 47 2.09 -36.63 30.52
CA LYS A 47 2.55 -35.74 29.45
C LYS A 47 3.29 -36.60 28.43
N ILE A 48 2.66 -36.87 27.31
CA ILE A 48 3.39 -37.26 26.11
C ILE A 48 4.07 -35.98 25.64
N ASP A 49 5.28 -35.72 26.17
CA ASP A 49 6.18 -34.68 25.68
C ASP A 49 6.71 -35.08 24.30
N LEU A 50 5.79 -35.08 23.33
CA LEU A 50 6.07 -35.26 21.91
C LEU A 50 6.96 -34.08 21.50
N PRO A 51 8.20 -34.31 21.03
CA PRO A 51 9.10 -33.22 20.71
C PRO A 51 8.48 -32.37 19.59
N ASP A 52 8.51 -31.04 19.78
CA ASP A 52 8.03 -30.09 18.78
C ASP A 52 8.66 -30.42 17.41
N PRO A 53 7.86 -30.61 16.35
CA PRO A 53 8.35 -31.18 15.10
C PRO A 53 9.41 -30.25 14.49
N ASP A 54 10.58 -30.78 14.13
CA ASP A 54 11.67 -29.96 13.58
C ASP A 54 11.31 -29.36 12.22
N LEU A 55 10.70 -28.17 12.26
CA LEU A 55 10.37 -27.39 11.09
C LEU A 55 11.62 -26.80 10.42
N THR A 56 12.82 -26.91 11.00
CA THR A 56 14.06 -26.36 10.43
C THR A 56 14.32 -26.92 9.02
N ARG A 57 14.06 -28.22 8.78
CA ARG A 57 14.17 -28.82 7.44
C ARG A 57 13.12 -28.27 6.46
N LEU A 58 11.88 -28.08 6.92
CA LEU A 58 10.79 -27.49 6.12
C LEU A 58 11.11 -26.04 5.74
N PHE A 59 11.54 -25.23 6.70
CA PHE A 59 11.92 -23.84 6.52
C PHE A 59 13.15 -23.70 5.60
N LYS A 60 14.20 -24.51 5.79
CA LYS A 60 15.38 -24.53 4.91
C LYS A 60 15.05 -24.93 3.47
N ASN A 61 14.03 -25.76 3.26
CA ASN A 61 13.57 -26.12 1.91
C ASN A 61 12.73 -24.99 1.29
N ARG A 62 11.72 -24.46 2.00
CA ARG A 62 10.90 -23.34 1.49
C ARG A 62 11.69 -22.05 1.26
N ALA A 63 12.75 -21.80 2.03
CA ALA A 63 13.63 -20.64 1.84
C ALA A 63 14.51 -20.70 0.57
N ARG A 64 14.61 -21.88 -0.07
CA ARG A 64 15.31 -22.10 -1.35
C ARG A 64 14.36 -22.13 -2.56
N ASP A 65 13.07 -22.29 -2.34
CA ASP A 65 12.04 -22.35 -3.38
C ASP A 65 11.85 -20.96 -4.02
N GLY A 66 12.17 -20.86 -5.31
CA GLY A 66 12.14 -19.60 -6.06
C GLY A 66 10.74 -18.99 -6.17
N ASP A 67 9.68 -19.80 -6.30
CA ASP A 67 8.32 -19.30 -6.44
C ASP A 67 7.70 -18.93 -5.07
N ILE A 68 8.05 -19.63 -3.99
CA ILE A 68 7.70 -19.21 -2.63
C ILE A 68 8.40 -17.89 -2.29
N ILE A 69 9.68 -17.71 -2.64
CA ILE A 69 10.42 -16.46 -2.42
C ILE A 69 9.87 -15.32 -3.31
N LYS A 70 9.49 -15.60 -4.55
CA LYS A 70 8.82 -14.65 -5.46
C LYS A 70 7.46 -14.22 -4.91
N LYS A 71 6.64 -15.16 -4.43
CA LYS A 71 5.35 -14.88 -3.77
C LYS A 71 5.54 -14.10 -2.46
N CYS A 72 6.56 -14.42 -1.67
CA CYS A 72 6.96 -13.67 -0.48
C CYS A 72 7.26 -12.21 -0.82
N LYS A 73 8.13 -11.97 -1.81
CA LYS A 73 8.42 -10.62 -2.31
C LYS A 73 7.14 -9.90 -2.75
N ILE A 74 6.26 -10.55 -3.53
CA ILE A 74 4.99 -9.96 -3.98
C ILE A 74 4.06 -9.59 -2.80
N MET A 75 4.00 -10.41 -1.73
CA MET A 75 3.16 -10.13 -0.56
C MET A 75 3.72 -9.02 0.33
N LEU A 76 5.04 -8.98 0.56
CA LEU A 76 5.70 -7.86 1.25
C LEU A 76 5.53 -6.56 0.45
N VAL A 77 5.70 -6.64 -0.87
CA VAL A 77 5.36 -5.59 -1.85
C VAL A 77 3.90 -5.17 -1.72
N ALA A 78 2.95 -6.08 -1.52
CA ALA A 78 1.53 -5.77 -1.29
C ALA A 78 1.22 -5.15 0.08
N GLY A 79 2.23 -4.85 0.91
CA GLY A 79 2.04 -4.28 2.25
C GLY A 79 1.59 -5.29 3.32
N VAL A 80 1.61 -6.59 3.01
CA VAL A 80 1.31 -7.63 4.00
C VAL A 80 2.47 -7.66 5.02
N PRO A 81 2.21 -7.53 6.34
CA PRO A 81 3.27 -7.43 7.34
C PRO A 81 4.10 -8.73 7.41
N PRO A 82 5.42 -8.65 7.67
CA PRO A 82 6.34 -9.78 7.52
C PRO A 82 5.96 -11.00 8.36
N GLY A 83 5.44 -10.82 9.59
CA GLY A 83 4.93 -11.94 10.40
C GLY A 83 3.78 -12.70 9.73
N LYS A 84 2.83 -11.99 9.10
CA LYS A 84 1.71 -12.61 8.37
C LYS A 84 2.18 -13.30 7.09
N VAL A 85 3.20 -12.76 6.41
CA VAL A 85 3.83 -13.43 5.24
C VAL A 85 4.59 -14.70 5.66
N ALA A 86 5.34 -14.65 6.77
CA ALA A 86 6.06 -15.79 7.31
C ALA A 86 5.14 -16.97 7.65
N LEU A 87 4.02 -16.70 8.32
CA LEU A 87 3.00 -17.72 8.64
C LEU A 87 2.33 -18.27 7.37
N LEU A 88 1.80 -17.41 6.49
CA LEU A 88 1.08 -17.84 5.27
C LEU A 88 1.96 -18.64 4.30
N LEU A 89 3.24 -18.30 4.20
CA LEU A 89 4.19 -18.99 3.31
C LEU A 89 5.04 -20.05 4.03
N ARG A 90 4.82 -20.28 5.34
CA ARG A 90 5.65 -21.15 6.19
C ARG A 90 7.15 -20.92 5.93
N LEU A 91 7.58 -19.66 6.04
CA LEU A 91 8.97 -19.22 5.93
C LEU A 91 9.51 -18.82 7.31
N PRO A 92 10.81 -18.98 7.59
CA PRO A 92 11.40 -18.51 8.83
C PRO A 92 11.36 -16.97 8.86
N LEU A 93 10.94 -16.40 10.00
CA LEU A 93 10.62 -14.98 10.13
C LEU A 93 11.79 -14.07 9.77
N GLU A 94 13.00 -14.41 10.22
CA GLU A 94 14.24 -13.69 9.93
C GLU A 94 14.44 -13.49 8.43
N ARG A 95 14.28 -14.57 7.63
CA ARG A 95 14.43 -14.51 6.17
C ARG A 95 13.37 -13.62 5.51
N VAL A 96 12.18 -13.52 6.09
CA VAL A 96 11.12 -12.62 5.61
C VAL A 96 11.45 -11.16 5.97
N ILE A 97 12.05 -10.90 7.13
CA ILE A 97 12.56 -9.57 7.54
C ILE A 97 13.75 -9.14 6.66
N GLU A 98 14.70 -10.03 6.37
CA GLU A 98 15.77 -9.77 5.40
C GLU A 98 15.21 -9.39 4.02
N LEU A 99 14.25 -10.16 3.51
CA LEU A 99 13.60 -9.91 2.22
C LEU A 99 12.82 -8.60 2.22
N TYR A 100 12.17 -8.24 3.33
CA TYR A 100 11.51 -6.95 3.52
C TYR A 100 12.54 -5.82 3.48
N ASN A 101 13.53 -5.81 4.35
CA ASN A 101 14.56 -4.76 4.42
C ASN A 101 15.34 -4.61 3.10
N SER A 102 15.54 -5.71 2.35
CA SER A 102 16.29 -5.70 1.07
C SER A 102 15.43 -5.38 -0.16
N SER A 103 14.13 -5.69 -0.15
CA SER A 103 13.27 -5.60 -1.36
C SER A 103 12.13 -4.57 -1.23
N TYR A 104 11.84 -4.11 -0.02
CA TYR A 104 10.71 -3.24 0.30
C TYR A 104 11.21 -1.94 0.94
N ASN A 105 11.24 -0.87 0.15
CA ASN A 105 11.51 0.48 0.65
C ASN A 105 10.16 1.23 0.81
N PRO A 106 9.65 1.40 2.05
CA PRO A 106 8.35 2.05 2.28
C PRO A 106 8.34 3.53 1.85
N ARG A 107 9.48 4.23 1.89
CA ARG A 107 9.58 5.65 1.49
C ARG A 107 9.50 5.83 -0.03
N CYS A 108 10.21 5.00 -0.78
CA CYS A 108 10.25 5.07 -2.25
C CYS A 108 9.04 4.39 -2.92
N ARG A 109 8.25 3.61 -2.17
CA ARG A 109 7.16 2.81 -2.73
C ARG A 109 5.78 3.24 -2.22
N ARG A 110 5.43 4.50 -2.50
CA ARG A 110 4.01 4.87 -2.65
C ARG A 110 3.40 3.91 -3.68
N PHE A 111 2.40 3.12 -3.29
CA PHE A 111 1.54 2.49 -4.27
C PHE A 111 0.79 3.61 -5.00
N ALA A 112 1.06 3.77 -6.30
CA ALA A 112 0.01 4.28 -7.17
C ALA A 112 -1.11 3.23 -7.14
N ASN A 113 -2.20 3.53 -6.43
CA ASN A 113 -3.39 2.69 -6.45
C ASN A 113 -3.85 2.57 -7.91
N PRO A 114 -3.93 1.36 -8.49
CA PRO A 114 -4.21 1.18 -9.92
C PRO A 114 -5.57 1.74 -10.34
N ASN A 115 -6.49 1.94 -9.40
CA ASN A 115 -7.79 2.54 -9.65
C ASN A 115 -7.76 4.07 -9.69
N ASN A 116 -6.65 4.74 -9.34
CA ASN A 116 -6.62 6.21 -9.25
C ASN A 116 -7.01 6.92 -10.55
N GLY A 117 -6.60 6.42 -11.73
CA GLY A 117 -7.03 7.01 -13.00
C GLY A 117 -8.56 6.95 -13.18
N ARG A 118 -9.17 5.79 -12.88
CA ARG A 118 -10.63 5.62 -12.89
C ARG A 118 -11.34 6.54 -11.90
N LEU A 119 -10.81 6.66 -10.68
CA LEU A 119 -11.40 7.53 -9.65
C LEU A 119 -11.30 9.01 -10.04
N ILE A 120 -10.17 9.44 -10.62
CA ILE A 120 -9.97 10.81 -11.14
C ILE A 120 -11.01 11.15 -12.22
N ILE A 121 -11.20 10.29 -13.23
CA ILE A 121 -12.14 10.57 -14.32
C ILE A 121 -13.61 10.44 -13.86
N THR A 122 -13.92 9.53 -12.93
CA THR A 122 -15.26 9.45 -12.30
C THR A 122 -15.60 10.75 -11.55
N MET A 123 -14.75 11.20 -10.61
CA MET A 123 -14.98 12.45 -9.87
C MET A 123 -15.02 13.68 -10.80
N TRP A 124 -14.26 13.67 -11.89
CA TRP A 124 -14.33 14.70 -12.92
C TRP A 124 -15.71 14.74 -13.61
N HIS A 125 -16.29 13.59 -13.95
CA HIS A 125 -17.64 13.51 -14.51
C HIS A 125 -18.74 13.84 -13.50
N GLU A 126 -18.55 13.52 -12.22
CA GLU A 126 -19.44 13.91 -11.11
C GLU A 126 -19.46 15.43 -10.85
N GLY A 127 -18.49 16.17 -11.40
CA GLY A 127 -18.46 17.64 -11.35
C GLY A 127 -17.44 18.25 -10.38
N ALA A 128 -16.69 17.43 -9.64
CA ALA A 128 -15.77 17.87 -8.59
C ALA A 128 -14.69 18.85 -9.10
N MET A 129 -14.22 19.72 -8.19
CA MET A 129 -13.09 20.63 -8.46
C MET A 129 -11.77 19.85 -8.41
N LEU A 130 -10.75 20.35 -9.10
CA LEU A 130 -9.46 19.64 -9.14
C LEU A 130 -8.76 19.62 -7.77
N ALA A 131 -9.05 20.58 -6.88
CA ALA A 131 -8.62 20.55 -5.48
C ALA A 131 -9.20 19.36 -4.70
N ASP A 132 -10.53 19.14 -4.81
CA ASP A 132 -11.23 18.04 -4.13
C ASP A 132 -10.67 16.67 -4.53
N ILE A 133 -10.43 16.49 -5.83
CA ILE A 133 -9.86 15.25 -6.40
C ILE A 133 -8.42 15.02 -5.88
N CYS A 134 -7.62 16.09 -5.75
CA CYS A 134 -6.28 16.00 -5.16
C CYS A 134 -6.34 15.57 -3.68
N GLN A 135 -7.24 16.20 -2.91
CA GLN A 135 -7.40 15.95 -1.48
C GLN A 135 -7.95 14.55 -1.19
N ALA A 136 -9.00 14.12 -1.90
CA ALA A 136 -9.64 12.82 -1.71
C ALA A 136 -8.73 11.63 -2.06
N LEU A 137 -7.79 11.81 -3.00
CA LEU A 137 -6.89 10.74 -3.46
C LEU A 137 -5.44 10.88 -2.93
N GLY A 138 -5.11 11.95 -2.22
CA GLY A 138 -3.75 12.24 -1.74
C GLY A 138 -2.74 12.45 -2.88
N LEU A 139 -3.18 13.03 -4.00
CA LEU A 139 -2.40 13.18 -5.23
C LEU A 139 -2.07 14.67 -5.50
N PRO A 140 -0.88 14.99 -6.01
CA PRO A 140 -0.57 16.36 -6.44
C PRO A 140 -1.31 16.70 -7.75
N LEU A 141 -1.70 17.96 -7.90
CA LEU A 141 -2.48 18.45 -9.05
C LEU A 141 -1.85 18.12 -10.41
N PHE A 142 -0.51 18.09 -10.51
CA PHE A 142 0.17 17.65 -11.72
C PHE A 142 -0.21 16.22 -12.14
N THR A 143 -0.35 15.29 -11.20
CA THR A 143 -0.74 13.90 -11.50
C THR A 143 -2.20 13.82 -11.95
N VAL A 144 -3.10 14.57 -11.32
CA VAL A 144 -4.52 14.60 -11.69
C VAL A 144 -4.70 15.17 -13.11
N VAL A 145 -4.08 16.32 -13.40
CA VAL A 145 -4.12 16.98 -14.71
C VAL A 145 -3.47 16.12 -15.82
N MET A 146 -2.40 15.37 -15.52
CA MET A 146 -1.82 14.43 -16.48
C MET A 146 -2.68 13.18 -16.71
N SER A 147 -3.40 12.68 -15.70
CA SER A 147 -4.36 11.57 -15.88
C SER A 147 -5.51 12.01 -16.79
N LEU A 148 -6.22 13.08 -16.42
CA LEU A 148 -7.37 13.59 -17.18
C LEU A 148 -7.00 13.92 -18.65
N ARG A 149 -5.77 14.39 -18.91
CA ARG A 149 -5.28 14.59 -20.27
C ARG A 149 -5.05 13.27 -21.02
N GLY A 150 -4.59 12.22 -20.35
CA GLY A 150 -4.52 10.86 -20.90
C GLY A 150 -5.91 10.29 -21.21
N ASP A 151 -6.89 10.62 -20.38
CA ASP A 151 -8.32 10.30 -20.55
C ASP A 151 -9.03 11.25 -21.57
N GLY A 152 -8.28 12.12 -22.26
CA GLY A 152 -8.78 12.96 -23.36
C GLY A 152 -9.37 14.33 -22.98
N VAL A 153 -9.42 14.68 -21.69
CA VAL A 153 -9.93 15.98 -21.23
C VAL A 153 -8.98 17.11 -21.65
N THR A 154 -9.54 18.19 -22.20
CA THR A 154 -8.76 19.33 -22.69
C THR A 154 -8.42 20.32 -21.58
N ASN A 155 -7.30 21.06 -21.74
CA ASN A 155 -6.93 22.12 -20.78
C ASN A 155 -8.02 23.21 -20.64
N ALA A 156 -8.77 23.48 -21.71
CA ALA A 156 -9.87 24.44 -21.69
C ALA A 156 -11.07 23.96 -20.86
N ALA A 157 -11.36 22.65 -20.88
CA ALA A 157 -12.36 22.05 -19.99
C ALA A 157 -11.90 22.02 -18.51
N MET A 158 -10.59 21.91 -18.25
CA MET A 158 -10.02 21.95 -16.90
C MET A 158 -10.00 23.36 -16.29
N ALA A 159 -9.78 24.41 -17.09
CA ALA A 159 -9.52 25.76 -16.60
C ALA A 159 -10.60 26.32 -15.64
N PRO A 160 -11.93 26.11 -15.85
CA PRO A 160 -12.96 26.56 -14.91
C PRO A 160 -12.97 25.81 -13.57
N ARG A 161 -12.26 24.68 -13.43
CA ARG A 161 -12.14 23.88 -12.20
C ARG A 161 -10.73 23.82 -11.64
N MET A 162 -9.83 24.65 -12.16
CA MET A 162 -8.49 24.84 -11.61
C MET A 162 -8.61 25.59 -10.27
N PRO A 163 -7.73 25.33 -9.28
CA PRO A 163 -7.68 26.16 -8.08
C PRO A 163 -7.19 27.58 -8.38
N GLU A 164 -7.32 28.48 -7.41
CA GLU A 164 -6.93 29.90 -7.55
C GLU A 164 -5.42 30.08 -7.83
N TYR A 165 -5.05 31.23 -8.40
CA TYR A 165 -3.69 31.47 -8.89
C TYR A 165 -2.60 31.38 -7.81
N ASP A 166 -2.96 31.79 -6.59
CA ASP A 166 -2.11 31.84 -5.41
C ASP A 166 -2.35 30.67 -4.42
N ASP A 167 -3.23 29.72 -4.78
CA ASP A 167 -3.38 28.46 -4.04
C ASP A 167 -2.02 27.70 -4.04
N PRO A 168 -1.48 27.26 -2.89
CA PRO A 168 -0.25 26.49 -2.83
C PRO A 168 -0.24 25.26 -3.76
N LEU A 169 -1.39 24.59 -3.95
CA LEU A 169 -1.55 23.46 -4.87
C LEU A 169 -1.32 23.85 -6.34
N TYR A 170 -1.77 25.04 -6.74
CA TYR A 170 -1.56 25.57 -8.09
C TYR A 170 -0.17 26.19 -8.28
N VAL A 171 0.40 26.81 -7.24
CA VAL A 171 1.79 27.27 -7.21
C VAL A 171 2.75 26.09 -7.38
N GLU A 172 2.58 25.00 -6.63
CA GLU A 172 3.37 23.77 -6.83
C GLU A 172 3.20 23.19 -8.24
N TYR A 173 1.97 23.10 -8.73
CA TYR A 173 1.68 22.63 -10.10
C TYR A 173 2.46 23.43 -11.15
N ARG A 174 2.44 24.76 -11.07
CA ARG A 174 3.18 25.65 -11.99
C ARG A 174 4.69 25.41 -11.92
N GLN A 175 5.26 25.26 -10.72
CA GLN A 175 6.68 24.93 -10.56
C GLN A 175 7.04 23.57 -11.16
N VAL A 176 6.18 22.55 -10.99
CA VAL A 176 6.38 21.22 -11.57
C VAL A 176 6.28 21.26 -13.09
N VAL A 177 5.31 21.99 -13.66
CA VAL A 177 5.18 22.19 -15.11
C VAL A 177 6.43 22.86 -15.70
N ALA A 178 6.91 23.96 -15.11
CA ALA A 178 8.14 24.63 -15.55
C ALA A 178 9.36 23.69 -15.50
N ARG A 179 9.53 22.96 -14.38
CA ARG A 179 10.60 21.97 -14.19
C ARG A 179 10.53 20.82 -15.20
N LYS A 180 9.32 20.36 -15.54
CA LYS A 180 9.09 19.32 -16.57
C LYS A 180 9.36 19.83 -17.99
N ALA A 181 8.99 21.07 -18.31
CA ALA A 181 9.26 21.69 -19.61
C ALA A 181 10.76 21.89 -19.87
N ALA A 182 11.54 22.28 -18.84
CA ALA A 182 13.00 22.37 -18.93
C ALA A 182 13.69 20.99 -19.04
N SER A 183 13.10 19.95 -18.43
CA SER A 183 13.67 18.60 -18.33
C SER A 183 13.54 17.78 -19.63
N LYS A 184 14.39 18.06 -20.62
CA LYS A 184 14.54 17.24 -21.83
C LYS A 184 14.93 15.80 -21.48
N SER A 185 13.99 14.87 -21.57
CA SER A 185 14.22 13.44 -21.33
C SER A 185 15.24 12.91 -22.34
N ARG A 186 16.43 12.52 -21.85
CA ARG A 186 17.42 11.82 -22.68
C ARG A 186 17.13 10.32 -22.60
N PRO A 187 16.94 9.61 -23.73
CA PRO A 187 16.77 8.16 -23.69
C PRO A 187 18.03 7.52 -23.10
N ILE A 188 17.83 6.63 -22.13
CA ILE A 188 18.94 5.91 -21.50
C ILE A 188 19.51 4.95 -22.55
N GLN A 189 20.68 5.26 -23.09
CA GLN A 189 21.43 4.35 -23.95
C GLN A 189 21.97 3.20 -23.09
N ILE A 190 21.19 2.12 -22.96
CA ILE A 190 21.62 0.85 -22.37
C ILE A 190 22.52 0.12 -23.40
N ASN A 191 23.63 0.77 -23.77
CA ASN A 191 24.73 0.11 -24.44
C ASN A 191 25.36 -0.87 -23.44
N PRO A 192 25.49 -2.17 -23.76
CA PRO A 192 26.23 -3.09 -22.93
C PRO A 192 27.72 -2.71 -23.01
N VAL A 193 28.19 -1.91 -22.05
CA VAL A 193 29.59 -1.45 -21.99
C VAL A 193 30.49 -2.65 -21.64
N ARG A 194 30.81 -3.45 -22.66
CA ARG A 194 32.05 -4.24 -22.70
C ARG A 194 33.19 -3.23 -22.57
N ARG A 195 33.64 -3.04 -21.33
CA ARG A 195 34.73 -2.13 -20.96
C ARG A 195 36.04 -2.70 -21.50
N VAL A 196 36.28 -2.49 -22.80
CA VAL A 196 37.51 -2.92 -23.48
C VAL A 196 38.68 -2.33 -22.71
N ARG A 197 39.45 -3.21 -22.04
CA ARG A 197 40.66 -2.80 -21.35
C ARG A 197 41.66 -2.38 -22.42
N LYS A 198 42.08 -1.11 -22.40
CA LYS A 198 43.08 -0.58 -23.34
C LYS A 198 44.49 -1.02 -22.91
N SER A 199 44.74 -2.33 -22.98
CA SER A 199 46.00 -2.96 -22.61
C SER A 199 47.01 -2.87 -23.75
N GLN A 200 48.13 -2.19 -23.48
CA GLN A 200 49.44 -2.40 -24.14
C GLN A 200 49.43 -2.34 -25.68
N GLN A 201 49.51 -1.13 -26.23
CA GLN A 201 50.40 -0.93 -27.37
C GLN A 201 51.80 -0.66 -26.80
N THR A 202 52.70 -1.63 -26.99
CA THR A 202 54.11 -1.52 -26.64
C THR A 202 54.82 -0.53 -27.59
N THR A 203 55.77 0.22 -27.04
CA THR A 203 56.65 1.09 -27.81
C THR A 203 57.70 0.27 -28.56
N THR A 204 57.50 0.01 -29.84
CA THR A 204 58.58 -0.37 -30.77
C THR A 204 59.07 0.86 -31.52
N ALA A 205 60.21 1.40 -31.10
CA ALA A 205 60.89 2.46 -31.82
C ALA A 205 61.62 1.87 -33.04
N SER A 206 61.12 2.15 -34.24
CA SER A 206 61.83 1.86 -35.50
C SER A 206 62.71 3.05 -35.87
N GLN A 207 63.99 2.79 -36.13
CA GLN A 207 65.00 3.81 -36.36
C GLN A 207 64.92 4.37 -37.78
N THR A 208 65.08 5.68 -37.94
CA THR A 208 65.33 6.30 -39.25
C THR A 208 66.77 6.02 -39.68
N ALA A 209 66.95 5.30 -40.79
CA ALA A 209 68.22 5.16 -41.50
C ALA A 209 68.15 5.98 -42.80
N THR A 210 69.24 6.71 -43.09
CA THR A 210 69.33 7.64 -44.23
C THR A 210 70.28 7.06 -45.28
N ALA A 211 69.87 7.12 -46.55
CA ALA A 211 70.69 6.97 -47.75
C ALA A 211 70.02 7.75 -48.89
#